data_AF-A0A914RVA9-F1
#
_entry.id   AF-A0A914RVA9-F1
#
_cell.length_a   1.000
_cell.length_b   1.000
_cell.length_c   1.000
_cell.angle_alpha   90.00
_cell.angle_beta   90.00
_cell.angle_gamma   90.00
#
_symmetry.space_group_name_H-M   'P 1'
#
loop_
_entity.id
_entity.type
_entity.pdbx_description
1 polymer ?
#
loop_
_entity_poly.entity_id
_entity_poly.type
_entity_poly.pdbx_seq_one_letter_code
_entity_poly.pdbx_strand_id
1 'polypeptide(L)'
;MPEEGVPLSPSHNLLSADEIVRLATIFAANGVTKIRLTGGEPTLRKDIVDIVGGWRLASIPGIRQVGMTTNGIALRQKLEALASAGLNKLNISLDTLNEAKYMIITRRNGFNKVMRSIELAESIFDQVKINNVVIRGINDEELTNFVSLTEF
;
A
#
# COMPACT_ATOMS: atom_id res chain seq x y z
N MET A 1 1.31 -15.71 4.55
CA MET A 1 2.62 -15.96 3.91
C MET A 1 3.24 -17.21 4.55
N PRO A 2 3.99 -18.06 3.81
CA PRO A 2 4.70 -19.19 4.40
C PRO A 2 5.66 -18.72 5.50
N GLU A 3 6.00 -19.58 6.45
CA GLU A 3 6.91 -19.26 7.57
C GLU A 3 8.30 -18.84 7.08
N GLU A 4 8.76 -19.48 6.01
CA GLU A 4 10.05 -19.21 5.36
C GLU A 4 10.02 -17.99 4.40
N GLY A 5 8.87 -17.33 4.27
CA GLY A 5 8.66 -16.28 3.28
C GLY A 5 8.45 -16.82 1.86
N VAL A 6 8.48 -15.92 0.87
CA VAL A 6 8.41 -16.27 -0.55
C VAL A 6 9.67 -15.68 -1.20
N PRO A 7 10.43 -16.45 -1.98
CA PRO A 7 11.59 -15.91 -2.69
C PRO A 7 11.16 -14.75 -3.59
N LEU A 8 11.91 -13.65 -3.55
CA LEU A 8 11.64 -12.50 -4.40
C LEU A 8 11.84 -12.90 -5.86
N SER A 9 10.94 -12.44 -6.73
CA SER A 9 11.08 -12.66 -8.16
C SER A 9 12.41 -12.06 -8.67
N PRO A 10 13.13 -12.75 -9.57
CA PRO A 10 14.33 -12.21 -10.18
C PRO A 10 14.05 -10.89 -10.89
N SER A 11 14.99 -9.94 -10.81
CA SER A 11 14.81 -8.59 -11.36
C SER A 11 14.49 -8.57 -12.85
N HIS A 12 15.04 -9.50 -13.64
CA HIS A 12 14.81 -9.59 -15.09
C HIS A 12 13.41 -10.09 -15.47
N ASN A 13 12.66 -10.66 -14.52
CA ASN A 13 11.28 -11.10 -14.75
C ASN A 13 10.24 -10.03 -14.34
N LEU A 14 10.70 -8.90 -13.79
CA LEU A 14 9.84 -7.79 -13.40
C LEU A 14 9.81 -6.77 -14.54
N LEU A 15 8.61 -6.24 -14.81
CA LEU A 15 8.47 -5.09 -15.69
C LEU A 15 9.26 -3.91 -15.13
N SER A 16 10.07 -3.30 -15.99
CA SER A 16 10.71 -2.01 -15.73
C SER A 16 9.68 -0.89 -15.53
N ALA A 17 10.11 0.23 -14.95
CA ALA A 17 9.24 1.39 -14.80
C ALA A 17 8.73 1.91 -16.17
N ASP A 18 9.54 1.81 -17.23
CA ASP A 18 9.18 2.25 -18.58
C ASP A 18 8.11 1.35 -19.20
N GLU A 19 8.22 0.03 -19.02
CA GLU A 19 7.20 -0.91 -19.48
C GLU A 19 5.87 -0.72 -18.74
N ILE A 20 5.92 -0.43 -17.43
CA ILE A 20 4.73 -0.12 -16.64
C ILE A 20 4.04 1.14 -17.17
N VAL A 21 4.79 2.22 -17.42
CA VAL A 21 4.23 3.47 -17.96
C VAL A 21 3.65 3.26 -19.35
N ARG A 22 4.31 2.48 -20.21
CA ARG A 22 3.81 2.14 -21.53
C ARG A 22 2.46 1.43 -21.46
N LEU A 23 2.34 0.39 -20.62
CA LEU A 23 1.08 -0.33 -20.43
C LEU A 23 -0.01 0.57 -19.85
N ALA A 24 0.32 1.35 -18.81
CA ALA A 24 -0.60 2.28 -18.19
C ALA A 24 -1.15 3.31 -19.18
N THR A 25 -0.31 3.81 -20.09
CA THR A 25 -0.70 4.77 -21.14
C THR A 25 -1.68 4.14 -22.12
N ILE A 26 -1.41 2.92 -22.57
CA ILE A 26 -2.31 2.17 -23.46
C ILE A 26 -3.65 1.94 -22.78
N PHE A 27 -3.65 1.52 -21.52
CA PHE A 27 -4.89 1.30 -20.76
C PHE A 27 -5.66 2.60 -20.51
N ALA A 28 -4.98 3.70 -20.23
CA ALA A 28 -5.60 5.01 -20.03
C ALA A 28 -6.31 5.50 -21.30
N ALA A 29 -5.68 5.32 -22.47
CA ALA A 29 -6.29 5.60 -23.76
C ALA A 29 -7.55 4.76 -24.05
N ASN A 30 -7.71 3.62 -23.35
CA ASN A 30 -8.89 2.74 -23.43
C ASN A 30 -9.83 2.89 -22.22
N GLY A 31 -9.77 4.01 -21.50
CA GLY A 31 -10.73 4.38 -20.46
C GLY A 31 -10.36 3.98 -19.03
N VAL A 32 -9.18 3.41 -18.79
CA VAL A 32 -8.69 3.24 -17.41
C VAL A 32 -8.40 4.61 -16.82
N THR A 33 -8.95 4.87 -15.63
CA THR A 33 -8.78 6.15 -14.91
C THR A 33 -8.11 6.00 -13.55
N LYS A 34 -7.90 4.76 -13.10
CA LYS A 34 -7.37 4.44 -11.77
C LYS A 34 -6.33 3.35 -11.88
N ILE A 35 -5.18 3.56 -11.26
CA ILE A 35 -4.11 2.58 -11.14
C ILE A 35 -3.90 2.30 -9.66
N ARG A 36 -3.73 1.02 -9.30
CA ARG A 36 -3.41 0.62 -7.92
C ARG A 36 -2.13 -0.18 -7.89
N LEU A 37 -1.12 0.38 -7.22
CA LEU A 37 0.15 -0.26 -6.95
C LEU A 37 -0.01 -1.25 -5.78
N THR A 38 0.39 -2.48 -6.04
CA THR A 38 0.31 -3.62 -5.12
C THR A 38 1.52 -4.53 -5.39
N GLY A 39 1.41 -5.83 -5.13
CA GLY A 39 2.42 -6.84 -5.40
C GLY A 39 2.39 -7.90 -4.30
N GLY A 40 3.57 -8.32 -3.85
CA GLY A 40 3.72 -8.75 -2.46
C GLY A 40 3.64 -7.53 -1.54
N GLU A 41 4.73 -6.77 -1.43
CA GLU A 41 4.75 -5.47 -0.74
C GLU A 41 5.37 -4.39 -1.66
N PRO A 42 4.59 -3.42 -2.16
CA PRO A 42 5.09 -2.43 -3.14
C PRO A 42 6.21 -1.56 -2.61
N THR A 43 6.24 -1.27 -1.30
CA THR A 43 7.28 -0.43 -0.70
C THR A 43 8.68 -1.07 -0.72
N LEU A 44 8.78 -2.38 -0.96
CA LEU A 44 10.07 -3.06 -1.15
C LEU A 44 10.69 -2.81 -2.53
N ARG A 45 9.88 -2.38 -3.52
CA ARG A 45 10.39 -2.06 -4.86
C ARG A 45 11.23 -0.78 -4.81
N LYS A 46 12.46 -0.85 -5.33
CA LYS A 46 13.48 0.22 -5.19
C LYS A 46 13.06 1.49 -5.94
N ASP A 47 12.55 1.33 -7.14
CA ASP A 47 12.10 2.38 -8.08
C ASP A 47 10.62 2.77 -7.89
N ILE A 48 9.97 2.41 -6.78
CA ILE A 48 8.52 2.66 -6.60
C ILE A 48 8.15 4.14 -6.65
N VAL A 49 9.00 5.03 -6.13
CA VAL A 49 8.77 6.48 -6.17
C VAL A 49 8.87 7.00 -7.60
N ASP A 50 9.86 6.51 -8.36
CA ASP A 50 10.02 6.84 -9.78
C ASP A 50 8.77 6.42 -10.56
N ILE A 51 8.31 5.17 -10.39
CA ILE A 51 7.08 4.65 -11.02
C ILE A 51 5.87 5.56 -10.75
N VAL A 52 5.68 5.97 -9.50
CA VAL A 52 4.56 6.84 -9.11
C VAL A 52 4.65 8.21 -9.76
N GLY A 53 5.87 8.77 -9.86
CA GLY A 53 6.17 10.14 -10.24
C GLY A 53 5.16 10.80 -11.17
N GLY A 54 4.87 12.09 -10.92
CA GLY A 54 4.52 13.02 -12.00
C GLY A 54 5.61 12.87 -13.07
N TRP A 55 5.41 13.14 -14.35
CA TRP A 55 6.20 12.59 -15.47
C TRP A 55 5.94 11.09 -15.79
N ARG A 56 5.62 10.23 -14.82
CA ARG A 56 5.22 8.82 -15.04
C ARG A 56 3.72 8.63 -14.81
N LEU A 57 3.31 7.73 -13.91
CA LEU A 57 1.91 7.31 -13.78
C LEU A 57 0.97 8.47 -13.45
N ALA A 58 1.38 9.36 -12.55
CA ALA A 58 0.55 10.50 -12.14
C ALA A 58 0.37 11.55 -13.26
N SER A 59 1.16 11.51 -14.33
CA SER A 59 1.06 12.45 -15.46
C SER A 59 0.44 11.86 -16.71
N ILE A 60 0.02 10.59 -16.70
CA ILE A 60 -0.64 9.97 -17.85
C ILE A 60 -2.02 10.61 -18.05
N PRO A 61 -2.31 11.22 -19.22
CA PRO A 61 -3.63 11.77 -19.51
C PRO A 61 -4.74 10.73 -19.32
N GLY A 62 -5.79 11.09 -18.59
CA GLY A 62 -6.90 10.19 -18.27
C GLY A 62 -6.78 9.46 -16.93
N ILE A 63 -5.57 9.31 -16.38
CA ILE A 63 -5.38 8.78 -15.02
C ILE A 63 -5.74 9.86 -14.00
N ARG A 64 -6.72 9.56 -13.16
CA ARG A 64 -7.23 10.44 -12.09
C ARG A 64 -6.77 9.98 -10.70
N GLN A 65 -6.45 8.70 -10.57
CA GLN A 65 -6.10 8.10 -9.29
C GLN A 65 -4.89 7.18 -9.43
N VAL A 66 -3.86 7.46 -8.63
CA VAL A 66 -2.75 6.54 -8.40
C VAL A 66 -2.83 6.15 -6.92
N GLY A 67 -3.26 4.90 -6.70
CA GLY A 67 -3.43 4.33 -5.37
C GLY A 67 -2.33 3.32 -5.03
N MET A 68 -2.11 3.07 -3.74
CA MET A 68 -1.24 2.01 -3.26
C MET A 68 -1.94 1.19 -2.18
N THR A 69 -1.69 -0.12 -2.15
CA THR A 69 -2.02 -1.00 -1.03
C THR A 69 -0.73 -1.58 -0.44
N THR A 70 -0.50 -1.37 0.85
CA THR A 70 0.74 -1.76 1.55
C THR A 70 0.41 -2.34 2.93
N ASN A 71 1.30 -3.17 3.48
CA ASN A 71 1.26 -3.58 4.88
C ASN A 71 1.75 -2.47 5.84
N GLY A 72 2.25 -1.35 5.32
CA GLY A 72 2.62 -0.18 6.12
C GLY A 72 3.99 -0.25 6.82
N ILE A 73 4.66 -1.40 6.89
CA ILE A 73 5.88 -1.56 7.71
C ILE A 73 7.03 -0.67 7.23
N ALA A 74 7.26 -0.61 5.92
CA ALA A 74 8.32 0.18 5.30
C ALA A 74 7.81 1.49 4.67
N LEU A 75 6.52 1.81 4.86
CA LEU A 75 5.86 2.93 4.20
C LEU A 75 6.43 4.27 4.65
N ARG A 76 6.62 4.47 5.96
CA ARG A 76 7.01 5.75 6.56
C ARG A 76 8.20 6.42 5.86
N GLN A 77 9.21 5.65 5.48
CA GLN A 77 10.44 6.18 4.86
C GLN A 77 10.23 6.70 3.43
N LYS A 78 9.17 6.26 2.74
CA LYS A 78 8.88 6.61 1.35
C LYS A 78 7.64 7.48 1.20
N LEU A 79 6.87 7.68 2.26
CA LEU A 79 5.51 8.21 2.19
C LEU A 79 5.45 9.64 1.63
N GLU A 80 6.28 10.55 2.14
CA GLU A 80 6.35 11.94 1.65
C GLU A 80 6.80 12.00 0.19
N ALA A 81 7.80 11.19 -0.19
CA ALA A 81 8.28 11.11 -1.56
C ALA A 81 7.20 10.55 -2.50
N LEU A 82 6.43 9.54 -2.06
CA LEU A 82 5.31 8.98 -2.81
C LEU A 82 4.18 10.00 -2.99
N ALA A 83 3.81 10.73 -1.94
CA ALA A 83 2.79 11.76 -2.00
C ALA A 83 3.22 12.90 -2.96
N SER A 84 4.46 13.38 -2.81
CA SER A 84 5.05 14.41 -3.69
C SER A 84 5.14 13.94 -5.14
N ALA A 85 5.35 12.64 -5.35
CA ALA A 85 5.35 12.01 -6.66
C ALA A 85 3.95 11.85 -7.27
N GLY A 86 2.86 12.13 -6.55
CA GLY A 86 1.49 12.06 -7.07
C GLY A 86 0.70 10.83 -6.67
N LEU A 87 1.18 10.03 -5.70
CA LEU A 87 0.33 9.05 -5.02
C LEU A 87 -0.79 9.82 -4.29
N ASN A 88 -2.05 9.48 -4.55
CA ASN A 88 -3.18 10.24 -4.01
C ASN A 88 -4.23 9.39 -3.29
N LYS A 89 -4.08 8.06 -3.29
CA LYS A 89 -4.92 7.14 -2.48
C LYS A 89 -4.07 6.09 -1.80
N LEU A 90 -4.32 5.87 -0.52
CA LEU A 90 -3.58 4.91 0.27
C LEU A 90 -4.52 3.93 0.98
N ASN A 91 -4.20 2.64 0.83
CA ASN A 91 -4.79 1.56 1.59
C ASN A 91 -3.69 0.88 2.42
N ILE A 92 -3.90 0.74 3.71
CA ILE A 92 -3.00 0.01 4.62
C ILE A 92 -3.72 -1.25 5.10
N SER A 93 -3.10 -2.41 4.90
CA SER A 93 -3.60 -3.68 5.43
C SER A 93 -3.22 -3.80 6.90
N LEU A 94 -4.21 -3.91 7.78
CA LEU A 94 -4.04 -4.12 9.22
C LEU A 94 -5.19 -4.99 9.74
N ASP A 95 -4.85 -6.20 10.15
CA ASP A 95 -5.84 -7.21 10.53
C ASP A 95 -6.15 -7.23 12.03
N THR A 96 -5.42 -6.49 12.87
CA THR A 96 -5.67 -6.42 14.32
C THR A 96 -5.07 -5.15 14.91
N LEU A 97 -5.71 -4.62 15.94
CA LEU A 97 -5.22 -3.50 16.75
C LEU A 97 -4.46 -3.98 17.99
N ASN A 98 -4.37 -5.30 18.18
CA ASN A 98 -3.61 -5.93 19.25
C ASN A 98 -2.21 -6.34 18.74
N GLU A 99 -1.15 -5.82 19.36
CA GLU A 99 0.23 -6.10 18.96
C GLU A 99 0.60 -7.59 19.05
N ALA A 100 0.13 -8.31 20.08
CA ALA A 100 0.42 -9.73 20.24
C ALA A 100 -0.24 -10.57 19.13
N LYS A 101 -1.51 -10.28 18.81
CA LYS A 101 -2.20 -10.91 17.68
C LYS A 101 -1.58 -10.53 16.35
N TYR A 102 -1.09 -9.30 16.19
CA TYR A 102 -0.42 -8.87 14.97
C TYR A 102 0.78 -9.77 14.69
N MET A 103 1.57 -10.08 15.72
CA MET A 103 2.69 -10.99 15.61
C MET A 103 2.24 -12.41 15.20
N ILE A 104 1.13 -12.91 15.75
CA ILE A 104 0.56 -14.22 15.38
C ILE A 104 0.11 -14.25 13.91
N ILE A 105 -0.65 -13.24 13.48
CA ILE A 105 -1.25 -13.16 12.13
C ILE A 105 -0.16 -12.95 11.07
N THR A 106 0.72 -11.96 11.29
CA THR A 106 1.71 -11.55 10.28
C THR A 106 3.02 -12.33 10.35
N ARG A 107 3.26 -13.04 11.46
CA ARG A 107 4.53 -13.70 11.79
C ARG A 107 5.73 -12.75 11.79
N ARG A 108 5.50 -11.45 12.01
CA ARG A 108 6.53 -10.41 12.01
C ARG A 108 6.29 -9.38 13.10
N ASN A 109 7.37 -8.92 13.72
CA ASN A 109 7.31 -7.75 14.58
C ASN A 109 7.25 -6.49 13.70
N GLY A 110 6.24 -5.65 13.89
CA GLY A 110 6.02 -4.49 13.04
C GLY A 110 4.82 -3.62 13.38
N PHE A 111 3.95 -4.03 14.30
CA PHE A 111 2.72 -3.32 14.67
C PHE A 111 2.96 -1.82 14.91
N ASN A 112 3.90 -1.49 15.80
CA ASN A 112 4.28 -0.11 16.11
C ASN A 112 4.78 0.69 14.89
N LYS A 113 5.41 0.04 13.90
CA LYS A 113 5.85 0.70 12.66
C LYS A 113 4.66 0.99 11.74
N VAL A 114 3.68 0.10 11.70
CA VAL A 114 2.45 0.27 10.92
C VAL A 114 1.62 1.41 11.49
N MET A 115 1.38 1.43 12.81
CA MET A 115 0.63 2.51 13.48
C MET A 115 1.27 3.89 13.22
N ARG A 116 2.59 3.99 13.39
CA ARG A 116 3.38 5.19 13.06
C ARG A 116 3.36 5.60 11.59
N SER A 117 3.03 4.66 10.69
CA SER A 117 2.88 4.95 9.25
C SER A 117 1.46 5.40 8.94
N ILE A 118 0.45 4.89 9.67
CA ILE A 118 -0.94 5.36 9.60
C ILE A 118 -1.00 6.82 10.07
N GLU A 119 -0.45 7.13 11.24
CA GLU A 119 -0.40 8.51 11.78
C GLU A 119 0.20 9.51 10.79
N LEU A 120 1.36 9.16 10.19
CA LEU A 120 1.99 10.02 9.20
C LEU A 120 1.15 10.13 7.92
N ALA A 121 0.49 9.04 7.51
CA ALA A 121 -0.37 9.07 6.34
C ALA A 121 -1.60 9.95 6.53
N GLU A 122 -2.20 9.96 7.72
CA GLU A 122 -3.32 10.84 8.04
C GLU A 122 -2.95 12.32 7.99
N SER A 123 -1.69 12.67 8.30
CA SER A 123 -1.22 14.06 8.14
C SER A 123 -0.93 14.48 6.69
N ILE A 124 -0.85 13.53 5.75
CA ILE A 124 -0.44 13.78 4.36
C ILE A 124 -1.60 13.61 3.37
N PHE A 125 -2.47 12.62 3.60
CA PHE A 125 -3.56 12.26 2.70
C PHE A 125 -4.91 12.63 3.32
N ASP A 126 -5.79 13.23 2.52
CA ASP A 126 -7.17 13.53 2.93
C ASP A 126 -7.96 12.29 3.40
N GLN A 127 -7.56 11.11 2.93
CA GLN A 127 -8.18 9.85 3.32
C GLN A 127 -7.18 8.69 3.25
N VAL A 128 -7.01 8.02 4.38
CA VAL A 128 -6.32 6.73 4.49
C VAL A 128 -7.38 5.65 4.70
N LYS A 129 -7.28 4.54 3.96
CA LYS A 129 -8.18 3.39 4.14
C LYS A 129 -7.45 2.26 4.85
N ILE A 130 -8.07 1.70 5.88
CA ILE A 130 -7.62 0.45 6.49
C ILE A 130 -8.40 -0.71 5.87
N ASN A 131 -7.67 -1.73 5.43
CA ASN A 131 -8.24 -3.00 5.00
C ASN A 131 -7.98 -4.04 6.11
N ASN A 132 -9.05 -4.63 6.66
CA ASN A 132 -9.00 -5.70 7.65
C ASN A 132 -9.61 -6.97 7.06
N VAL A 133 -8.86 -8.08 7.09
CA VAL A 133 -9.40 -9.41 6.80
C VAL A 133 -9.86 -10.04 8.10
N VAL A 134 -11.16 -10.24 8.22
CA VAL A 134 -11.79 -10.82 9.42
C VAL A 134 -11.67 -12.34 9.37
N ILE A 135 -11.12 -12.91 10.44
CA ILE A 135 -10.89 -14.33 10.64
C ILE A 135 -11.57 -14.74 11.95
N ARG A 136 -12.56 -15.62 11.82
CA ARG A 136 -13.35 -16.14 12.94
C ARG A 136 -12.47 -16.75 14.03
N GLY A 137 -12.68 -16.33 15.27
CA GLY A 137 -11.94 -16.80 16.45
C GLY A 137 -10.51 -16.26 16.56
N ILE A 138 -10.12 -15.28 15.73
CA ILE A 138 -8.80 -14.65 15.77
C ILE A 138 -8.91 -13.14 16.01
N ASN A 139 -9.68 -12.44 15.18
CA ASN A 139 -9.82 -10.97 15.22
C ASN A 139 -11.27 -10.49 14.98
N ASP A 140 -12.25 -11.41 14.97
CA ASP A 140 -13.65 -11.08 14.71
C ASP A 140 -14.29 -10.28 15.85
N GLU A 141 -13.75 -10.36 17.05
CA GLU A 141 -14.15 -9.51 18.18
C GLU A 141 -13.66 -8.06 18.08
N GLU A 142 -12.65 -7.79 17.23
CA GLU A 142 -12.07 -6.45 17.08
C GLU A 142 -12.82 -5.56 16.08
N LEU A 143 -13.86 -6.08 15.44
CA LEU A 143 -14.64 -5.35 14.42
C LEU A 143 -15.11 -3.99 14.91
N THR A 144 -15.67 -3.92 16.13
CA THR A 144 -16.12 -2.66 16.73
C THR A 144 -14.95 -1.75 17.09
N ASN A 145 -13.79 -2.30 17.45
CA ASN A 145 -12.60 -1.49 17.70
C ASN A 145 -12.09 -0.80 16.43
N PHE A 146 -12.14 -1.48 15.27
CA PHE A 146 -11.82 -0.86 13.98
C PHE A 146 -12.85 0.20 13.57
N VAL A 147 -14.14 0.03 13.91
CA VAL A 147 -15.13 1.09 13.71
C VAL A 147 -14.81 2.30 14.57
N SER A 148 -14.56 2.12 15.87
CA SER A 148 -14.19 3.20 16.79
C SER A 148 -12.88 3.90 16.41
N LEU A 149 -11.94 3.21 15.76
CA LEU A 149 -10.71 3.83 15.23
C LEU A 149 -11.02 4.92 14.18
N THR A 150 -12.16 4.84 13.49
CA THR A 150 -12.57 5.80 12.45
C THR A 150 -13.48 6.91 12.96
N GLU A 151 -13.84 6.88 14.24
CA GLU A 151 -14.64 7.91 14.90
C GLU A 151 -13.72 9.08 15.29
N PHE A 152 -13.82 10.19 14.56
CA PHE A 152 -13.15 11.47 14.85
C PHE A 152 -14.16 12.48 15.40
#